data_AF-A0A7J2X9X9-F1
#
_entry.id   AF-A0A7J2X9X9-F1
#
_cell.length_a   1.000
_cell.length_b   1.000
_cell.length_c   1.000
_cell.angle_alpha   90.00
_cell.angle_beta   90.00
_cell.angle_gamma   90.00
#
_symmetry.space_group_name_H-M   'P 1'
#
loop_
_entity.id
_entity.type
_entity.pdbx_description
1 polymer ?
#
loop_
_entity_poly.entity_id
_entity_poly.type
_entity_poly.pdbx_seq_one_letter_code
_entity_poly.pdbx_strand_id
1 'polypeptide(L)'
;MKFDLRADLRLSNDATSAIKTIDEFFKNANKTFLNHGEGKSAIVKEWILNKDLLSLHIISEKYFRAHDALLQIKNKLSEEIGKKHKIGVRATSVREYEIEFELEKRPLREINIPFAELKIKGLKAILKLEDTSEEFLRKNYVDRMIRLVKEKILNQYYEGKKEFWHLIWQSEKKEPIWNKDPTEEMIKLGWVKQGPTKGKWFYGPQLTAILRTMERIAVEEILEPLGFQEIMESHIVPFEIWLKTGHLEGMPAEIYYVAEPASRDIEKWSKFIDLVKITKEVPYEELKKNLSLPNAGICYAQCPVIYWFFKGKTIAEESLPLLVYDKTAISCRYESGGRHGIERVDEFHRIEPVYIGTKKQLLDLREKLLERYKHVFNEIFDLEWRMAWVTPWYLQQAGKIGMEENEMGTIDFEAYMPYRGDRENSKWLEFQNLSILGDKYTRAFNIKTQKEELWSGCTGIGLERWTIAFLAQKGLDPKKWPDRFREYLSELPEEIKFL
;
A
#
# COMPACT_ATOMS: atom_id res chain seq x y z
N MET A 1 2.47 -6.07 29.63
CA MET A 1 3.42 -6.86 28.80
C MET A 1 4.60 -7.23 29.65
N LYS A 2 5.08 -8.46 29.53
CA LYS A 2 6.23 -9.02 30.24
C LYS A 2 7.16 -9.70 29.25
N PHE A 3 8.45 -9.53 29.43
CA PHE A 3 9.52 -10.08 28.61
C PHE A 3 10.41 -10.90 29.52
N ASP A 4 10.61 -12.16 29.18
CA ASP A 4 11.42 -13.11 29.94
C ASP A 4 12.53 -13.64 29.01
N LEU A 5 13.77 -13.24 29.30
CA LEU A 5 14.90 -13.48 28.42
C LEU A 5 16.04 -14.17 29.17
N ARG A 6 16.53 -15.26 28.61
CA ARG A 6 17.73 -15.96 29.07
C ARG A 6 18.82 -15.83 28.01
N ALA A 7 19.96 -15.27 28.40
CA ALA A 7 21.08 -15.03 27.50
C ALA A 7 22.43 -15.45 28.09
N ASP A 8 23.41 -15.51 27.22
CA ASP A 8 24.81 -15.75 27.51
C ASP A 8 25.67 -14.64 26.91
N LEU A 9 26.62 -14.17 27.71
CA LEU A 9 27.70 -13.30 27.30
C LEU A 9 29.01 -14.10 27.37
N ARG A 10 29.64 -14.31 26.22
CA ARG A 10 30.96 -14.94 26.16
C ARG A 10 32.04 -13.89 26.35
N LEU A 11 32.89 -14.08 27.34
CA LEU A 11 33.97 -13.20 27.71
C LEU A 11 35.26 -13.59 26.99
N SER A 12 36.23 -12.67 26.95
CA SER A 12 37.49 -12.91 26.24
C SER A 12 38.45 -13.85 26.97
N ASN A 13 38.29 -14.01 28.29
CA ASN A 13 39.12 -14.82 29.18
C ASN A 13 38.28 -15.26 30.40
N ASP A 14 38.85 -16.14 31.23
CA ASP A 14 38.30 -16.51 32.53
C ASP A 14 38.11 -15.27 33.42
N ALA A 15 36.87 -15.03 33.85
CA ALA A 15 36.48 -13.88 34.66
C ALA A 15 36.22 -14.22 36.13
N THR A 16 36.67 -15.38 36.62
CA THR A 16 36.45 -15.81 38.01
C THR A 16 37.03 -14.79 39.01
N SER A 17 38.13 -14.10 38.66
CA SER A 17 38.71 -13.01 39.45
C SER A 17 37.85 -11.73 39.47
N ALA A 18 36.95 -11.56 38.50
CA ALA A 18 36.08 -10.38 38.35
C ALA A 18 34.70 -10.55 39.03
N ILE A 19 34.45 -11.66 39.74
CA ILE A 19 33.12 -12.00 40.27
C ILE A 19 32.53 -10.92 41.19
N LYS A 20 33.36 -10.29 42.04
CA LYS A 20 32.93 -9.19 42.92
C LYS A 20 32.52 -7.95 42.12
N THR A 21 33.26 -7.62 41.07
CA THR A 21 32.95 -6.50 40.18
C THR A 21 31.66 -6.76 39.40
N ILE A 22 31.43 -7.98 38.94
CA ILE A 22 30.21 -8.37 38.23
C ILE A 22 28.99 -8.30 39.17
N ASP A 23 29.14 -8.76 40.42
CA ASP A 23 28.08 -8.68 41.44
C ASP A 23 27.71 -7.21 41.75
N GLU A 24 28.70 -6.36 42.00
CA GLU A 24 28.50 -4.92 42.20
C GLU A 24 27.85 -4.26 40.98
N PHE A 25 28.30 -4.62 39.76
CA PHE A 25 27.72 -4.12 38.52
C PHE A 25 26.24 -4.44 38.42
N PHE A 26 25.81 -5.70 38.63
CA PHE A 26 24.39 -6.06 38.51
C PHE A 26 23.52 -5.46 39.62
N LYS A 27 24.03 -5.37 40.85
CA LYS A 27 23.37 -4.65 41.95
C LYS A 27 23.15 -3.18 41.59
N ASN A 28 24.15 -2.53 40.98
CA ASN A 28 24.06 -1.16 40.53
C ASN A 28 23.13 -1.03 39.31
N ALA A 29 23.25 -1.91 38.32
CA ALA A 29 22.45 -1.91 37.09
C ALA A 29 20.95 -1.97 37.40
N ASN A 30 20.55 -2.89 38.29
CA ASN A 30 19.17 -3.02 38.75
C ASN A 30 18.66 -1.78 39.50
N LYS A 31 19.53 -0.97 40.12
CA LYS A 31 19.14 0.27 40.83
C LYS A 31 19.19 1.51 39.94
N THR A 32 19.98 1.47 38.87
CA THR A 32 20.26 2.63 38.02
C THR A 32 19.70 2.40 36.63
N PHE A 33 20.52 2.18 35.61
CA PHE A 33 20.14 2.37 34.22
C PHE A 33 19.10 1.38 33.67
N LEU A 34 18.80 0.29 34.37
CA LEU A 34 17.71 -0.63 34.03
C LEU A 34 16.33 -0.20 34.57
N ASN A 35 16.31 0.64 35.62
CA ASN A 35 15.09 1.12 36.29
C ASN A 35 15.02 2.65 36.45
N HIS A 36 15.99 3.39 35.92
CA HIS A 36 16.07 4.84 36.02
C HIS A 36 15.79 5.48 34.65
N GLY A 37 14.69 6.24 34.58
CA GLY A 37 14.12 6.84 33.36
C GLY A 37 12.65 6.44 33.16
N GLU A 38 11.86 7.30 32.51
CA GLU A 38 10.45 7.00 32.23
C GLU A 38 10.30 5.69 31.44
N GLY A 39 9.41 4.81 31.90
CA GLY A 39 9.06 3.57 31.21
C GLY A 39 10.08 2.42 31.33
N LYS A 40 11.24 2.63 31.97
CA LYS A 40 12.24 1.57 32.20
C LYS A 40 11.87 0.69 33.39
N SER A 41 11.71 -0.60 33.12
CA SER A 41 11.42 -1.61 34.13
C SER A 41 12.05 -2.93 33.71
N ALA A 42 13.33 -3.13 34.01
CA ALA A 42 14.03 -4.39 33.80
C ALA A 42 14.87 -4.76 35.03
N ILE A 43 14.91 -6.06 35.32
CA ILE A 43 15.69 -6.61 36.42
C ILE A 43 16.44 -7.83 35.89
N VAL A 44 17.75 -7.86 36.15
CA VAL A 44 18.51 -9.11 36.08
C VAL A 44 18.16 -9.90 37.34
N LYS A 45 17.35 -10.94 37.18
CA LYS A 45 16.90 -11.80 38.29
C LYS A 45 18.03 -12.65 38.81
N GLU A 46 18.77 -13.26 37.87
CA GLU A 46 19.83 -14.20 38.17
C GLU A 46 20.97 -14.02 37.16
N TRP A 47 22.19 -14.23 37.63
CA TRP A 47 23.36 -14.36 36.78
C TRP A 47 24.28 -15.45 37.31
N ILE A 48 24.93 -16.18 36.42
CA ILE A 48 25.85 -17.27 36.75
C ILE A 48 27.09 -17.11 35.89
N LEU A 49 28.26 -17.08 36.52
CA LEU A 49 29.54 -17.06 35.84
C LEU A 49 30.19 -18.44 35.89
N ASN A 50 30.56 -18.98 34.73
CA ASN A 50 31.36 -20.17 34.60
C ASN A 50 32.57 -19.88 33.69
N LYS A 51 33.73 -19.63 34.30
CA LYS A 51 34.97 -19.23 33.63
C LYS A 51 34.77 -18.01 32.71
N ASP A 52 34.67 -18.25 31.40
CA ASP A 52 34.49 -17.23 30.36
C ASP A 52 33.04 -17.04 29.92
N LEU A 53 32.07 -17.77 30.50
CA LEU A 53 30.66 -17.69 30.13
C LEU A 53 29.82 -17.08 31.26
N LEU A 54 29.17 -15.95 30.98
CA LEU A 54 28.24 -15.29 31.89
C LEU A 54 26.80 -15.47 31.41
N SER A 55 26.04 -16.32 32.10
CA SER A 55 24.62 -16.54 31.87
C SER A 55 23.77 -15.54 32.64
N LEU A 56 22.73 -15.00 32.00
CA LEU A 56 21.84 -13.99 32.54
C LEU A 56 20.38 -14.41 32.39
N HIS A 57 19.57 -14.10 33.40
CA HIS A 57 18.11 -14.13 33.34
C HIS A 57 17.56 -12.71 33.56
N ILE A 58 16.97 -12.14 32.52
CA ILE A 58 16.47 -10.76 32.50
C ILE A 58 14.96 -10.81 32.37
N ILE A 59 14.27 -10.15 33.29
CA ILE A 59 12.83 -9.91 33.17
C ILE A 59 12.60 -8.42 33.01
N SER A 60 11.76 -8.05 32.04
CA SER A 60 11.31 -6.68 31.89
C SER A 60 9.80 -6.58 31.72
N GLU A 61 9.26 -5.42 32.08
CA GLU A 61 7.83 -5.14 32.03
C GLU A 61 7.56 -3.82 31.30
N LYS A 62 6.27 -3.62 30.96
CA LYS A 62 5.76 -2.39 30.32
C LYS A 62 6.42 -2.13 28.96
N TYR A 63 7.19 -1.04 28.85
CA TYR A 63 7.70 -0.51 27.58
C TYR A 63 9.16 -0.89 27.32
N PHE A 64 9.95 -1.17 28.35
CA PHE A 64 11.36 -1.50 28.19
C PHE A 64 11.54 -2.98 27.90
N ARG A 65 12.24 -3.31 26.80
CA ARG A 65 12.37 -4.70 26.34
C ARG A 65 13.60 -5.36 26.96
N ALA A 66 13.49 -6.66 27.24
CA ALA A 66 14.59 -7.42 27.84
C ALA A 66 15.83 -7.50 26.93
N HIS A 67 15.66 -7.49 25.61
CA HIS A 67 16.80 -7.45 24.68
C HIS A 67 17.49 -6.08 24.65
N ASP A 68 16.76 -4.97 24.80
CA ASP A 68 17.38 -3.65 24.97
C ASP A 68 18.21 -3.57 26.26
N ALA A 69 17.68 -4.15 27.35
CA ALA A 69 18.41 -4.29 28.61
C ALA A 69 19.68 -5.12 28.42
N LEU A 70 19.60 -6.26 27.73
CA LEU A 70 20.76 -7.11 27.42
C LEU A 70 21.84 -6.34 26.64
N LEU A 71 21.46 -5.59 25.60
CA LEU A 71 22.39 -4.80 24.80
C LEU A 71 23.07 -3.67 25.63
N GLN A 72 22.34 -3.02 26.52
CA GLN A 72 22.91 -2.04 27.45
C GLN A 72 23.86 -2.69 28.46
N ILE A 73 23.48 -3.85 29.02
CA ILE A 73 24.31 -4.63 29.93
C ILE A 73 25.62 -5.02 29.22
N LYS A 74 25.56 -5.59 28.02
CA LYS A 74 26.72 -5.99 27.21
C LYS A 74 27.74 -4.84 27.11
N ASN A 75 27.29 -3.67 26.68
CA ASN A 75 28.16 -2.51 26.45
C ASN A 75 28.80 -2.00 27.75
N LYS A 76 27.99 -1.78 28.79
CA LYS A 76 28.47 -1.22 30.07
C LYS A 76 29.32 -2.20 30.86
N LEU A 77 28.94 -3.48 30.86
CA LEU A 77 29.72 -4.53 31.52
C LEU A 77 31.08 -4.63 30.86
N SER A 78 31.15 -4.72 29.53
CA SER A 78 32.42 -4.81 28.79
C SER A 78 33.35 -3.63 29.09
N GLU A 79 32.82 -2.44 29.33
CA GLU A 79 33.62 -1.28 29.75
C GLU A 79 34.15 -1.44 31.18
N GLU A 80 33.30 -1.85 32.12
CA GLU A 80 33.67 -1.94 33.54
C GLU A 80 34.69 -3.06 33.81
N ILE A 81 34.43 -4.28 33.34
CA ILE A 81 35.39 -5.39 33.50
C ILE A 81 36.61 -5.23 32.57
N GLY A 82 36.47 -4.52 31.45
CA GLY A 82 37.58 -4.19 30.56
C GLY A 82 38.59 -3.24 31.23
N LYS A 83 38.10 -2.21 31.93
CA LYS A 83 38.97 -1.27 32.66
C LYS A 83 39.69 -1.93 33.83
N LYS A 84 38.97 -2.70 34.66
CA LYS A 84 39.49 -3.26 35.92
C LYS A 84 40.26 -4.57 35.73
N HIS A 85 39.82 -5.44 34.82
CA HIS A 85 40.31 -6.83 34.71
C HIS A 85 40.86 -7.17 33.32
N LYS A 86 40.82 -6.24 32.35
CA LYS A 86 41.25 -6.48 30.94
C LYS A 86 40.48 -7.61 30.24
N ILE A 87 39.22 -7.81 30.63
CA ILE A 87 38.32 -8.81 30.04
C ILE A 87 37.21 -8.08 29.26
N GLY A 88 36.97 -8.49 28.01
CA GLY A 88 35.91 -7.94 27.17
C GLY A 88 34.81 -8.95 26.87
N VAL A 89 33.65 -8.47 26.41
CA VAL A 89 32.56 -9.34 25.92
C VAL A 89 32.75 -9.60 24.42
N ARG A 90 32.91 -10.87 24.03
CA ARG A 90 33.19 -11.32 22.66
C ARG A 90 31.93 -11.64 21.87
N ALA A 91 30.94 -12.28 22.50
CA ALA A 91 29.72 -12.69 21.84
C ALA A 91 28.52 -12.62 22.80
N THR A 92 27.34 -12.50 22.21
CA THR A 92 26.06 -12.52 22.91
C THR A 92 25.15 -13.52 22.21
N SER A 93 24.57 -14.45 22.96
CA SER A 93 23.58 -15.39 22.45
C SER A 93 22.38 -15.43 23.37
N VAL A 94 21.19 -15.45 22.81
CA VAL A 94 19.95 -15.60 23.56
C VAL A 94 19.50 -17.06 23.41
N ARG A 95 19.22 -17.73 24.53
CA ARG A 95 18.80 -19.13 24.55
C ARG A 95 17.30 -19.25 24.52
N GLU A 96 16.63 -18.41 25.28
CA GLU A 96 15.17 -18.40 25.40
C GLU A 96 14.71 -16.95 25.49
N TYR A 97 13.66 -16.64 24.72
CA TYR A 97 12.99 -15.35 24.83
C TYR A 97 11.48 -15.54 24.69
N GLU A 98 10.79 -15.39 25.81
CA GLU A 98 9.34 -15.45 25.89
C GLU A 98 8.75 -14.08 26.18
N ILE A 99 7.64 -13.79 25.51
CA ILE A 99 6.98 -12.49 25.57
C ILE A 99 5.51 -12.71 25.85
N GLU A 100 5.05 -12.23 26.99
CA GLU A 100 3.65 -12.27 27.41
C GLU A 100 2.99 -10.91 27.20
N PHE A 101 1.87 -10.89 26.48
CA PHE A 101 1.10 -9.68 26.27
C PHE A 101 -0.40 -9.96 26.20
N GLU A 102 -1.17 -8.92 26.53
CA GLU A 102 -2.62 -8.97 26.52
C GLU A 102 -3.16 -8.60 25.14
N LEU A 103 -4.26 -9.28 24.81
CA LEU A 103 -5.04 -9.12 23.60
C LEU A 103 -6.37 -8.47 23.95
N GLU A 104 -6.88 -7.63 23.06
CA GLU A 104 -8.19 -6.98 23.21
C GLU A 104 -9.34 -7.97 22.94
N LYS A 105 -9.10 -8.93 22.05
CA LYS A 105 -10.07 -9.97 21.67
C LYS A 105 -9.42 -11.35 21.62
N ARG A 106 -10.25 -12.40 21.70
CA ARG A 106 -9.79 -13.80 21.59
C ARG A 106 -9.60 -14.17 20.12
N PRO A 107 -8.68 -15.06 19.74
CA PRO A 107 -8.65 -15.55 18.37
C PRO A 107 -9.93 -16.36 18.07
N LEU A 108 -10.57 -16.09 16.93
CA LEU A 108 -11.65 -16.93 16.36
C LEU A 108 -11.08 -18.14 15.61
N ARG A 109 -9.86 -18.02 15.08
CA ARG A 109 -9.12 -19.06 14.37
C ARG A 109 -7.64 -19.04 14.79
N GLU A 110 -6.97 -20.17 14.63
CA GLU A 110 -5.54 -20.29 14.89
C GLU A 110 -4.73 -19.32 14.02
N ILE A 111 -3.66 -18.75 14.59
CA ILE A 111 -2.78 -17.82 13.90
C ILE A 111 -1.32 -18.20 14.10
N ASN A 112 -0.55 -18.06 13.03
CA ASN A 112 0.90 -18.26 13.03
C ASN A 112 1.63 -16.97 12.70
N ILE A 113 2.83 -16.82 13.24
CA ILE A 113 3.74 -15.69 13.01
C ILE A 113 5.11 -16.28 12.68
N PRO A 114 5.81 -15.77 11.65
CA PRO A 114 7.19 -16.18 11.38
C PRO A 114 8.13 -15.90 12.54
N PHE A 115 9.21 -16.68 12.68
CA PHE A 115 10.29 -16.51 13.67
C PHE A 115 9.90 -16.73 15.13
N ALA A 116 8.69 -17.24 15.42
CA ALA A 116 8.26 -17.53 16.78
C ALA A 116 7.13 -18.56 16.87
N GLU A 117 7.13 -19.32 17.95
CA GLU A 117 5.99 -20.11 18.39
C GLU A 117 5.01 -19.21 19.16
N LEU A 118 3.73 -19.23 18.78
CA LEU A 118 2.67 -18.43 19.41
C LEU A 118 1.68 -19.33 20.15
N LYS A 119 1.52 -19.10 21.46
CA LYS A 119 0.52 -19.76 22.30
C LYS A 119 -0.46 -18.75 22.84
N ILE A 120 -1.76 -18.96 22.61
CA ILE A 120 -2.81 -18.07 23.11
C ILE A 120 -3.72 -18.83 24.08
N LYS A 121 -3.92 -18.26 25.27
CA LYS A 121 -4.85 -18.77 26.29
C LYS A 121 -5.77 -17.65 26.73
N GLY A 122 -7.02 -17.68 26.27
CA GLY A 122 -7.98 -16.62 26.53
C GLY A 122 -7.55 -15.29 25.88
N LEU A 123 -7.30 -14.26 26.68
CA LEU A 123 -6.82 -12.95 26.23
C LEU A 123 -5.31 -12.75 26.41
N LYS A 124 -4.58 -13.80 26.79
CA LYS A 124 -3.12 -13.76 26.95
C LYS A 124 -2.44 -14.47 25.80
N ALA A 125 -1.50 -13.80 25.16
CA ALA A 125 -0.59 -14.36 24.17
C ALA A 125 0.81 -14.52 24.76
N ILE A 126 1.44 -15.66 24.48
CA ILE A 126 2.84 -15.96 24.77
C ILE A 126 3.53 -16.22 23.44
N LEU A 127 4.51 -15.38 23.12
CA LEU A 127 5.32 -15.48 21.92
C LEU A 127 6.72 -15.93 22.32
N LYS A 128 7.16 -17.09 21.82
CA LYS A 128 8.50 -17.64 22.08
C LYS A 128 9.32 -17.52 20.80
N LEU A 129 10.35 -16.68 20.83
CA LEU A 129 11.18 -16.44 19.64
C LEU A 129 12.04 -17.64 19.29
N GLU A 130 12.11 -17.95 18.00
CA GLU A 130 12.97 -19.01 17.43
C GLU A 130 14.31 -18.43 16.93
N ASP A 131 14.28 -17.28 16.24
CA ASP A 131 15.47 -16.51 15.90
C ASP A 131 15.72 -15.44 16.96
N THR A 132 16.89 -15.51 17.59
CA THR A 132 17.31 -14.57 18.62
C THR A 132 18.71 -14.01 18.35
N SER A 133 19.11 -14.01 17.07
CA SER A 133 20.36 -13.39 16.62
C SER A 133 20.42 -11.91 17.01
N GLU A 134 21.64 -11.40 17.25
CA GLU A 134 21.82 -9.99 17.63
C GLU A 134 21.30 -9.04 16.54
N GLU A 135 21.39 -9.41 15.26
CA GLU A 135 20.81 -8.63 14.16
C GLU A 135 19.27 -8.58 14.26
N PHE A 136 18.63 -9.72 14.54
CA PHE A 136 17.19 -9.81 14.71
C PHE A 136 16.70 -8.94 15.87
N LEU A 137 17.38 -8.98 17.01
CA LEU A 137 17.01 -8.22 18.21
C LEU A 137 17.26 -6.71 18.07
N ARG A 138 18.21 -6.30 17.22
CA ARG A 138 18.47 -4.89 16.92
C ARG A 138 17.46 -4.31 15.94
N LYS A 139 16.97 -5.13 15.02
CA LYS A 139 15.88 -4.75 14.13
C LYS A 139 14.59 -4.81 14.95
N ASN A 140 13.72 -3.82 14.82
CA ASN A 140 12.48 -3.72 15.62
C ASN A 140 11.43 -4.79 15.24
N TYR A 141 11.82 -6.07 15.13
CA TYR A 141 10.99 -7.19 14.71
C TYR A 141 10.09 -7.65 15.83
N VAL A 142 10.58 -7.67 17.07
CA VAL A 142 9.78 -8.09 18.24
C VAL A 142 8.50 -7.27 18.36
N ASP A 143 8.58 -5.94 18.34
CA ASP A 143 7.38 -5.09 18.42
C ASP A 143 6.49 -5.20 17.19
N ARG A 144 7.07 -5.43 16.01
CA ARG A 144 6.30 -5.65 14.77
C ARG A 144 5.53 -6.96 14.82
N MET A 145 6.12 -8.04 15.36
CA MET A 145 5.45 -9.32 15.54
C MET A 145 4.29 -9.22 16.52
N ILE A 146 4.49 -8.54 17.66
CA ILE A 146 3.42 -8.32 18.66
C ILE A 146 2.26 -7.55 18.04
N ARG A 147 2.56 -6.50 17.26
CA ARG A 147 1.56 -5.72 16.53
C ARG A 147 0.81 -6.57 15.51
N LEU A 148 1.54 -7.38 14.73
CA LEU A 148 0.96 -8.28 13.74
C LEU A 148 0.05 -9.33 14.37
N VAL A 149 0.38 -9.86 15.55
CA VAL A 149 -0.52 -10.76 16.29
C VAL A 149 -1.83 -10.06 16.60
N LYS A 150 -1.78 -8.86 17.18
CA LYS A 150 -2.98 -8.09 17.53
C LYS A 150 -3.82 -7.78 16.28
N GLU A 151 -3.16 -7.33 15.22
CA GLU A 151 -3.79 -7.03 13.94
C GLU A 151 -4.49 -8.26 13.33
N LYS A 152 -3.78 -9.40 13.23
CA LYS A 152 -4.38 -10.65 12.71
C LYS A 152 -5.62 -11.07 13.50
N ILE A 153 -5.60 -10.93 14.82
CA ILE A 153 -6.75 -11.29 15.66
C ILE A 153 -7.91 -10.33 15.44
N LEU A 154 -7.65 -9.02 15.44
CA LEU A 154 -8.69 -8.02 15.18
C LEU A 154 -9.33 -8.24 13.80
N ASN A 155 -8.54 -8.56 12.77
CA ASN A 155 -9.01 -8.83 11.42
C ASN A 155 -9.92 -10.06 11.33
N GLN A 156 -9.83 -11.04 12.25
CA GLN A 156 -10.75 -12.18 12.25
C GLN A 156 -12.18 -11.81 12.63
N TYR A 157 -12.33 -10.80 13.50
CA TYR A 157 -13.65 -10.27 13.87
C TYR A 157 -14.22 -9.32 12.84
N TYR A 158 -13.41 -8.94 11.87
CA TYR A 158 -13.89 -8.23 10.73
C TYR A 158 -14.54 -9.23 9.78
N GLU A 159 -15.81 -9.53 10.06
CA GLU A 159 -16.69 -10.08 9.05
C GLU A 159 -16.79 -9.00 7.99
N GLY A 160 -16.12 -9.15 6.84
CA GLY A 160 -16.08 -8.20 5.72
C GLY A 160 -17.46 -7.95 5.10
N LYS A 161 -18.40 -7.43 5.90
CA LYS A 161 -19.80 -7.25 5.61
C LYS A 161 -20.14 -5.79 5.84
N LYS A 162 -20.32 -5.14 4.68
CA LYS A 162 -20.46 -3.72 4.39
C LYS A 162 -19.11 -3.01 4.38
N GLU A 163 -18.57 -2.83 3.16
CA GLU A 163 -17.88 -1.59 2.81
C GLU A 163 -18.59 -0.48 3.57
N PHE A 164 -17.86 0.25 4.41
CA PHE A 164 -18.41 1.47 4.96
C PHE A 164 -18.90 2.26 3.75
N TRP A 165 -20.18 2.57 3.73
CA TRP A 165 -20.83 3.20 2.60
C TRP A 165 -21.91 4.10 3.17
N HIS A 166 -21.70 5.40 3.04
CA HIS A 166 -22.61 6.41 3.53
C HIS A 166 -22.89 7.42 2.41
N LEU A 167 -24.09 7.33 1.83
CA LEU A 167 -24.57 8.26 0.81
C LEU A 167 -24.48 9.70 1.31
N ILE A 168 -23.87 10.59 0.53
CA ILE A 168 -23.77 12.02 0.86
C ILE A 168 -24.48 12.91 -0.15
N TRP A 169 -24.65 12.45 -1.38
CA TRP A 169 -25.31 13.21 -2.44
C TRP A 169 -25.76 12.27 -3.55
N GLN A 170 -26.86 12.60 -4.24
CA GLN A 170 -27.34 11.85 -5.38
C GLN A 170 -28.00 12.80 -6.38
N SER A 171 -27.79 12.57 -7.68
CA SER A 171 -28.45 13.32 -8.75
C SER A 171 -29.94 12.99 -8.83
N GLU A 172 -30.69 13.80 -9.57
CA GLU A 172 -32.04 13.40 -9.99
C GLU A 172 -32.00 12.13 -10.84
N LYS A 173 -33.10 11.37 -10.80
CA LYS A 173 -33.27 10.18 -11.64
C LYS A 173 -33.45 10.61 -13.10
N LYS A 174 -32.80 9.92 -14.03
CA LYS A 174 -32.89 10.19 -15.46
C LYS A 174 -33.43 8.98 -16.19
N GLU A 175 -34.28 9.20 -17.19
CA GLU A 175 -34.76 8.09 -18.01
C GLU A 175 -33.63 7.55 -18.90
N PRO A 176 -33.29 6.25 -18.82
CA PRO A 176 -32.27 5.67 -19.67
C PRO A 176 -32.70 5.71 -21.13
N ILE A 177 -31.83 6.17 -22.03
CA ILE A 177 -32.14 6.13 -23.46
C ILE A 177 -31.99 4.74 -24.07
N TRP A 178 -31.34 3.82 -23.33
CA TRP A 178 -31.14 2.42 -23.68
C TRP A 178 -30.74 1.58 -22.45
N ASN A 179 -30.69 0.26 -22.61
CA ASN A 179 -30.44 -0.70 -21.54
C ASN A 179 -29.51 -1.86 -21.95
N LYS A 180 -28.71 -1.70 -23.01
CA LYS A 180 -27.77 -2.72 -23.48
C LYS A 180 -26.43 -2.57 -22.78
N ASP A 181 -25.69 -3.66 -22.65
CA ASP A 181 -24.30 -3.64 -22.20
C ASP A 181 -23.42 -2.98 -23.27
N PRO A 182 -22.78 -1.82 -22.98
CA PRO A 182 -21.99 -1.14 -24.00
C PRO A 182 -20.78 -1.94 -24.45
N THR A 183 -20.18 -2.77 -23.58
CA THR A 183 -19.02 -3.59 -23.98
C THR A 183 -19.43 -4.59 -25.05
N GLU A 184 -20.54 -5.31 -24.84
CA GLU A 184 -21.05 -6.29 -25.81
C GLU A 184 -21.43 -5.66 -27.15
N GLU A 185 -22.04 -4.47 -27.12
CA GLU A 185 -22.38 -3.75 -28.35
C GLU A 185 -21.11 -3.22 -29.07
N MET A 186 -20.11 -2.73 -28.34
CA MET A 186 -18.83 -2.31 -28.91
C MET A 186 -18.03 -3.48 -29.50
N ILE A 187 -18.14 -4.69 -28.96
CA ILE A 187 -17.54 -5.90 -29.57
C ILE A 187 -18.20 -6.18 -30.92
N LYS A 188 -19.53 -6.13 -31.01
CA LYS A 188 -20.28 -6.38 -32.25
C LYS A 188 -19.92 -5.37 -33.35
N LEU A 189 -19.66 -4.13 -32.97
CA LEU A 189 -19.25 -3.06 -33.88
C LEU A 189 -17.73 -3.06 -34.17
N GLY A 190 -16.95 -3.93 -33.52
CA GLY A 190 -15.49 -3.96 -33.69
C GLY A 190 -14.75 -2.77 -33.06
N TRP A 191 -15.41 -1.99 -32.20
CA TRP A 191 -14.78 -0.87 -31.48
C TRP A 191 -13.81 -1.35 -30.41
N VAL A 192 -14.04 -2.55 -29.88
CA VAL A 192 -13.12 -3.21 -28.95
C VAL A 192 -12.95 -4.68 -29.30
N LYS A 193 -11.80 -5.22 -28.94
CA LYS A 193 -11.54 -6.65 -28.99
C LYS A 193 -10.82 -7.08 -27.72
N GLN A 194 -11.24 -8.19 -27.13
CA GLN A 194 -10.53 -8.72 -25.98
C GLN A 194 -9.09 -9.09 -26.37
N GLY A 195 -8.14 -8.67 -25.54
CA GLY A 195 -6.73 -8.93 -25.72
C GLY A 195 -6.39 -10.42 -25.55
N PRO A 196 -5.17 -10.84 -25.96
CA PRO A 196 -4.76 -12.24 -25.91
C PRO A 196 -4.63 -12.77 -24.48
N THR A 197 -4.44 -11.91 -23.49
CA THR A 197 -4.40 -12.27 -22.07
C THR A 197 -5.61 -11.74 -21.32
N LYS A 198 -5.98 -12.40 -20.22
CA LYS A 198 -7.07 -11.99 -19.34
C LYS A 198 -7.01 -10.50 -18.98
N GLY A 199 -8.18 -9.87 -18.96
CA GLY A 199 -8.38 -8.51 -18.46
C GLY A 199 -7.81 -7.39 -19.33
N LYS A 200 -7.26 -7.70 -20.51
CA LYS A 200 -6.73 -6.71 -21.45
C LYS A 200 -7.64 -6.53 -22.64
N TRP A 201 -7.61 -5.35 -23.23
CA TRP A 201 -8.46 -4.98 -24.35
C TRP A 201 -7.66 -4.23 -25.40
N PHE A 202 -8.01 -4.46 -26.66
CA PHE A 202 -7.61 -3.64 -27.77
C PHE A 202 -8.73 -2.66 -28.07
N TYR A 203 -8.42 -1.37 -28.06
CA TYR A 203 -9.36 -0.30 -28.34
C TYR A 203 -9.17 0.18 -29.78
N GLY A 204 -10.23 0.04 -30.59
CA GLY A 204 -10.30 0.56 -31.94
C GLY A 204 -10.51 2.08 -31.97
N PRO A 205 -10.43 2.70 -33.16
CA PRO A 205 -10.44 4.15 -33.32
C PRO A 205 -11.60 4.87 -32.62
N GLN A 206 -12.81 4.28 -32.65
CA GLN A 206 -14.02 4.86 -32.06
C GLN A 206 -13.89 4.99 -30.55
N LEU A 207 -13.57 3.89 -29.85
CA LEU A 207 -13.44 3.95 -28.40
C LEU A 207 -12.21 4.77 -27.98
N THR A 208 -11.11 4.71 -28.74
CA THR A 208 -9.93 5.56 -28.47
C THR A 208 -10.29 7.04 -28.55
N ALA A 209 -11.08 7.48 -29.54
CA ALA A 209 -11.54 8.87 -29.63
C ALA A 209 -12.36 9.27 -28.40
N ILE A 210 -13.24 8.39 -27.91
CA ILE A 210 -14.04 8.65 -26.69
C ILE A 210 -13.13 8.73 -25.46
N LEU A 211 -12.20 7.80 -25.27
CA LEU A 211 -11.24 7.82 -24.16
C LEU A 211 -10.40 9.10 -24.13
N ARG A 212 -9.91 9.55 -25.30
CA ARG A 212 -9.17 10.82 -25.43
C ARG A 212 -10.05 12.04 -25.18
N THR A 213 -11.33 11.95 -25.50
CA THR A 213 -12.31 13.00 -25.18
C THR A 213 -12.55 13.07 -23.68
N MET A 214 -12.70 11.93 -23.00
CA MET A 214 -12.78 11.88 -21.52
C MET A 214 -11.53 12.47 -20.87
N GLU A 215 -10.34 12.12 -21.40
CA GLU A 215 -9.07 12.67 -20.93
C GLU A 215 -9.03 14.21 -21.08
N ARG A 216 -9.42 14.72 -22.26
CA ARG A 216 -9.44 16.15 -22.54
C ARG A 216 -10.38 16.90 -21.60
N ILE A 217 -11.60 16.39 -21.42
CA ILE A 217 -12.59 16.97 -20.50
C ILE A 217 -12.06 16.98 -19.07
N ALA A 218 -11.45 15.90 -18.60
CA ALA A 218 -10.86 15.87 -17.26
C ALA A 218 -9.77 16.95 -17.08
N VAL A 219 -8.90 17.13 -18.07
CA VAL A 219 -7.85 18.15 -18.00
C VAL A 219 -8.43 19.57 -18.06
N GLU A 220 -9.18 19.89 -19.12
CA GLU A 220 -9.69 21.24 -19.40
C GLU A 220 -10.75 21.68 -18.38
N GLU A 221 -11.60 20.76 -17.93
CA GLU A 221 -12.75 21.08 -17.07
C GLU A 221 -12.54 20.77 -15.59
N ILE A 222 -11.41 20.20 -15.17
CA ILE A 222 -11.16 19.91 -13.76
C ILE A 222 -9.78 20.38 -13.33
N LEU A 223 -8.73 19.96 -14.04
CA LEU A 223 -7.36 20.14 -13.58
C LEU A 223 -6.80 21.53 -13.89
N GLU A 224 -6.95 22.01 -15.12
CA GLU A 224 -6.45 23.33 -15.54
C GLU A 224 -7.10 24.49 -14.74
N PRO A 225 -8.43 24.52 -14.52
CA PRO A 225 -9.07 25.60 -13.76
C PRO A 225 -8.63 25.65 -12.30
N LEU A 226 -8.11 24.55 -11.77
CA LEU A 226 -7.58 24.45 -10.40
C LEU A 226 -6.06 24.62 -10.35
N GLY A 227 -5.38 24.80 -11.49
CA GLY A 227 -3.95 25.08 -11.57
C GLY A 227 -3.04 23.86 -11.44
N PHE A 228 -3.57 22.65 -11.64
CA PHE A 228 -2.75 21.42 -11.64
C PHE A 228 -1.70 21.45 -12.76
N GLN A 229 -0.48 21.03 -12.44
CA GLN A 229 0.64 20.99 -13.38
C GLN A 229 0.90 19.55 -13.86
N GLU A 230 1.07 19.37 -15.16
CA GLU A 230 1.35 18.06 -15.73
C GLU A 230 2.78 17.60 -15.37
N ILE A 231 2.90 16.34 -14.98
CA ILE A 231 4.15 15.63 -14.76
C ILE A 231 4.10 14.28 -15.50
N MET A 232 5.24 13.61 -15.58
CA MET A 232 5.35 12.27 -16.15
C MET A 232 6.08 11.35 -15.17
N GLU A 233 5.45 10.24 -14.80
CA GLU A 233 6.04 9.26 -13.89
C GLU A 233 6.48 7.95 -14.55
N SER A 234 7.20 7.12 -13.79
CA SER A 234 7.57 5.76 -14.24
C SER A 234 6.41 4.78 -14.05
N HIS A 235 6.13 3.98 -15.07
CA HIS A 235 5.11 2.93 -15.01
C HIS A 235 5.60 1.68 -14.28
N ILE A 236 6.92 1.54 -14.04
CA ILE A 236 7.52 0.45 -13.28
C ILE A 236 7.83 0.98 -11.88
N VAL A 237 7.27 0.33 -10.87
CA VAL A 237 7.33 0.76 -9.46
C VAL A 237 8.17 -0.21 -8.64
N PRO A 238 9.31 0.24 -8.07
CA PRO A 238 10.14 -0.58 -7.20
C PRO A 238 9.45 -1.00 -5.90
N PHE A 239 9.79 -2.19 -5.41
CA PHE A 239 9.28 -2.71 -4.14
C PHE A 239 9.59 -1.80 -2.95
N GLU A 240 10.67 -1.01 -2.97
CA GLU A 240 10.96 -0.03 -1.91
C GLU A 240 9.82 0.99 -1.74
N ILE A 241 9.25 1.46 -2.85
CA ILE A 241 8.14 2.42 -2.85
C ILE A 241 6.89 1.77 -2.26
N TRP A 242 6.56 0.55 -2.69
CA TRP A 242 5.40 -0.17 -2.16
C TRP A 242 5.55 -0.62 -0.71
N LEU A 243 6.76 -0.96 -0.27
CA LEU A 243 7.05 -1.25 1.13
C LEU A 243 6.82 -0.02 2.01
N LYS A 244 7.23 1.18 1.56
CA LYS A 244 7.00 2.44 2.28
C LYS A 244 5.54 2.82 2.39
N THR A 245 4.76 2.48 1.37
CA THR A 245 3.36 2.92 1.24
C THR A 245 2.35 1.88 1.73
N GLY A 246 2.83 0.67 2.05
CA GLY A 246 2.06 -0.46 2.59
C GLY A 246 1.47 -1.38 1.53
N HIS A 247 1.61 -1.10 0.23
CA HIS A 247 0.96 -1.88 -0.84
C HIS A 247 1.42 -3.33 -0.90
N LEU A 248 2.70 -3.61 -0.60
CA LEU A 248 3.21 -4.99 -0.52
C LEU A 248 2.65 -5.76 0.68
N GLU A 249 2.21 -5.06 1.73
CA GLU A 249 1.59 -5.67 2.92
C GLU A 249 0.13 -6.04 2.61
N GLY A 250 -0.58 -5.21 1.85
CA GLY A 250 -2.00 -5.39 1.56
C GLY A 250 -2.32 -6.18 0.30
N MET A 251 -1.72 -5.85 -0.84
CA MET A 251 -2.17 -6.29 -2.16
C MET A 251 -1.13 -7.13 -2.95
N PRO A 252 -0.31 -8.01 -2.33
CA PRO A 252 0.71 -8.76 -3.07
C PRO A 252 0.12 -9.72 -4.12
N ALA A 253 -1.15 -10.12 -3.98
CA ALA A 253 -1.85 -11.02 -4.90
C ALA A 253 -2.43 -10.31 -6.13
N GLU A 254 -2.43 -8.98 -6.17
CA GLU A 254 -3.02 -8.18 -7.26
C GLU A 254 -1.97 -7.52 -8.16
N ILE A 255 -0.70 -7.63 -7.81
CA ILE A 255 0.40 -6.95 -8.52
C ILE A 255 0.86 -7.77 -9.72
N TYR A 256 1.01 -7.11 -10.87
CA TYR A 256 1.79 -7.62 -11.99
C TYR A 256 3.28 -7.37 -11.76
N TYR A 257 4.04 -8.43 -11.48
CA TYR A 257 5.47 -8.36 -11.17
C TYR A 257 6.33 -8.21 -12.43
N VAL A 258 7.40 -7.41 -12.32
CA VAL A 258 8.38 -7.18 -13.39
C VAL A 258 9.69 -7.85 -13.01
N ALA A 259 10.19 -8.71 -13.90
CA ALA A 259 11.51 -9.31 -13.82
C ALA A 259 12.39 -8.78 -14.95
N GLU A 260 13.62 -8.41 -14.64
CA GLU A 260 14.58 -7.92 -15.62
C GLU A 260 15.45 -9.08 -16.16
N PRO A 261 16.07 -8.95 -17.34
CA PRO A 261 17.16 -9.84 -17.73
C PRO A 261 18.26 -9.85 -16.66
N ALA A 262 18.68 -11.03 -16.20
CA ALA A 262 19.81 -11.17 -15.28
C ALA A 262 21.13 -10.68 -15.91
N SER A 263 21.22 -10.70 -17.24
CA SER A 263 22.34 -10.16 -18.00
C SER A 263 21.93 -9.85 -19.45
N ARG A 264 22.63 -8.90 -20.08
CA ARG A 264 22.55 -8.64 -21.53
C ARG A 264 23.57 -9.45 -22.35
N ASP A 265 24.39 -10.26 -21.68
CA ASP A 265 25.39 -11.11 -22.31
C ASP A 265 24.73 -12.17 -23.21
N ILE A 266 24.98 -12.08 -24.51
CA ILE A 266 24.36 -12.92 -25.53
C ILE A 266 24.70 -14.40 -25.31
N GLU A 267 25.90 -14.71 -24.82
CA GLU A 267 26.31 -16.10 -24.57
C GLU A 267 25.43 -16.77 -23.51
N LYS A 268 24.94 -16.01 -22.50
CA LYS A 268 23.98 -16.51 -21.51
C LYS A 268 22.59 -16.76 -22.09
N TRP A 269 22.25 -16.07 -23.18
CA TRP A 269 20.98 -16.23 -23.89
C TRP A 269 21.03 -17.25 -25.04
N SER A 270 22.22 -17.69 -25.45
CA SER A 270 22.45 -18.58 -26.61
C SER A 270 21.50 -19.78 -26.62
N LYS A 271 21.49 -20.54 -25.51
CA LYS A 271 20.64 -21.71 -25.35
C LYS A 271 19.14 -21.41 -25.42
N PHE A 272 18.69 -20.30 -24.82
CA PHE A 272 17.30 -19.86 -24.93
C PHE A 272 16.93 -19.58 -26.38
N ILE A 273 17.78 -18.83 -27.10
CA ILE A 273 17.58 -18.45 -28.49
C ILE A 273 17.53 -19.69 -29.41
N ASP A 274 18.45 -20.63 -29.22
CA ASP A 274 18.51 -21.86 -30.02
C ASP A 274 17.27 -22.72 -29.80
N LEU A 275 16.84 -22.89 -28.55
CA LEU A 275 15.59 -23.60 -28.23
C LEU A 275 14.39 -22.95 -28.92
N VAL A 276 14.21 -21.62 -28.81
CA VAL A 276 13.12 -20.91 -29.49
C VAL A 276 13.17 -21.11 -31.00
N LYS A 277 14.36 -21.05 -31.62
CA LYS A 277 14.53 -21.24 -33.06
C LYS A 277 14.15 -22.65 -33.51
N ILE A 278 14.50 -23.67 -32.73
CA ILE A 278 14.26 -25.09 -33.02
C ILE A 278 12.80 -25.48 -32.76
N THR A 279 12.27 -25.15 -31.58
CA THR A 279 10.94 -25.62 -31.15
C THR A 279 9.81 -24.71 -31.58
N LYS A 280 10.09 -23.43 -31.87
CA LYS A 280 9.07 -22.37 -32.07
C LYS A 280 8.16 -22.16 -30.85
N GLU A 281 8.63 -22.55 -29.67
CA GLU A 281 7.92 -22.40 -28.40
C GLU A 281 8.79 -21.62 -27.39
N VAL A 282 8.18 -21.17 -26.28
CA VAL A 282 8.88 -20.46 -25.21
C VAL A 282 9.46 -21.48 -24.20
N PRO A 283 10.80 -21.60 -24.07
CA PRO A 283 11.41 -22.51 -23.11
C PRO A 283 11.43 -21.88 -21.71
N TYR A 284 10.30 -21.97 -20.98
CA TYR A 284 10.09 -21.29 -19.69
C TYR A 284 11.15 -21.56 -18.63
N GLU A 285 11.65 -22.80 -18.53
CA GLU A 285 12.72 -23.15 -17.58
C GLU A 285 14.04 -22.45 -17.90
N GLU A 286 14.35 -22.24 -19.17
CA GLU A 286 15.55 -21.52 -19.59
C GLU A 286 15.35 -20.00 -19.45
N LEU A 287 14.14 -19.50 -19.75
CA LEU A 287 13.77 -18.11 -19.50
C LEU A 287 13.96 -17.74 -18.03
N LYS A 288 13.46 -18.57 -17.11
CA LYS A 288 13.54 -18.33 -15.67
C LYS A 288 14.98 -18.18 -15.16
N LYS A 289 15.94 -18.93 -15.73
CA LYS A 289 17.38 -18.83 -15.35
C LYS A 289 18.01 -17.52 -15.80
N ASN A 290 17.51 -16.98 -16.91
CA ASN A 290 18.03 -15.76 -17.51
C ASN A 290 17.34 -14.48 -17.00
N LEU A 291 16.35 -14.61 -16.12
CA LEU A 291 15.68 -13.49 -15.45
C LEU A 291 16.21 -13.30 -14.03
N SER A 292 16.28 -12.05 -13.59
CA SER A 292 16.49 -11.70 -12.20
C SER A 292 15.24 -11.96 -11.37
N LEU A 293 15.39 -12.03 -10.04
CA LEU A 293 14.23 -12.00 -9.15
C LEU A 293 13.51 -10.64 -9.30
N PRO A 294 12.16 -10.62 -9.35
CA PRO A 294 11.42 -9.37 -9.38
C PRO A 294 11.80 -8.47 -8.22
N ASN A 295 12.04 -7.20 -8.51
CA ASN A 295 12.29 -6.13 -7.54
C ASN A 295 11.32 -4.94 -7.72
N ALA A 296 10.38 -5.08 -8.66
CA ALA A 296 9.40 -4.08 -9.06
C ALA A 296 8.14 -4.75 -9.61
N GLY A 297 7.11 -3.95 -9.86
CA GLY A 297 5.95 -4.35 -10.65
C GLY A 297 5.42 -3.20 -11.49
N ILE A 298 4.38 -3.48 -12.29
CA ILE A 298 3.68 -2.43 -13.03
C ILE A 298 2.88 -1.57 -12.06
N CYS A 299 2.76 -0.29 -12.36
CA CYS A 299 1.96 0.70 -11.65
C CYS A 299 0.61 0.12 -11.19
N TYR A 300 0.28 0.26 -9.90
CA TYR A 300 -0.95 -0.27 -9.29
C TYR A 300 -1.89 0.85 -8.81
N ALA A 301 -1.32 1.82 -8.08
CA ALA A 301 -2.02 2.98 -7.53
C ALA A 301 -1.61 4.32 -8.16
N GLN A 302 -0.58 4.37 -9.01
CA GLN A 302 -0.06 5.55 -9.73
C GLN A 302 0.59 6.58 -8.82
N CYS A 303 -0.13 7.17 -7.85
CA CYS A 303 0.41 8.20 -6.96
C CYS A 303 1.72 7.87 -6.18
N PRO A 304 2.08 6.61 -5.83
CA PRO A 304 3.28 6.34 -5.03
C PRO A 304 4.60 6.85 -5.63
N VAL A 305 4.75 6.84 -6.96
CA VAL A 305 5.98 7.30 -7.62
C VAL A 305 6.07 8.83 -7.61
N ILE A 306 4.94 9.52 -7.73
CA ILE A 306 4.85 10.97 -7.54
C ILE A 306 5.40 11.39 -6.16
N TYR A 307 4.98 10.72 -5.07
CA TYR A 307 5.53 11.04 -3.73
C TYR A 307 7.02 10.71 -3.60
N TRP A 308 7.49 9.65 -4.27
CA TRP A 308 8.91 9.31 -4.30
C TRP A 308 9.76 10.42 -4.94
N PHE A 309 9.25 11.12 -5.96
CA PHE A 309 9.94 12.26 -6.56
C PHE A 309 10.27 13.37 -5.54
N PHE A 310 9.38 13.56 -4.56
CA PHE A 310 9.55 14.55 -3.48
C PHE A 310 10.24 13.99 -2.22
N LYS A 311 10.72 12.73 -2.24
CA LYS A 311 11.32 12.05 -1.08
C LYS A 311 12.44 12.90 -0.46
N GLY A 312 12.30 13.17 0.85
CA GLY A 312 13.29 13.91 1.64
C GLY A 312 13.38 15.41 1.35
N LYS A 313 12.46 15.98 0.55
CA LYS A 313 12.43 17.41 0.25
C LYS A 313 11.65 18.20 1.30
N THR A 314 12.02 19.46 1.44
CA THR A 314 11.23 20.48 2.16
C THR A 314 10.62 21.42 1.12
N ILE A 315 9.30 21.36 0.94
CA ILE A 315 8.53 22.20 0.02
C ILE A 315 8.39 23.59 0.65
N ALA A 316 8.66 24.63 -0.14
CA ALA A 316 8.52 26.01 0.30
C ALA A 316 7.04 26.40 0.47
N GLU A 317 6.71 27.19 1.50
CA GLU A 317 5.33 27.62 1.79
C GLU A 317 4.64 28.28 0.58
N GLU A 318 5.37 29.08 -0.20
CA GLU A 318 4.87 29.73 -1.42
C GLU A 318 4.55 28.76 -2.57
N SER A 319 5.03 27.51 -2.49
CA SER A 319 4.74 26.44 -3.45
C SER A 319 3.55 25.57 -3.02
N LEU A 320 2.89 25.89 -1.89
CA LEU A 320 1.76 25.14 -1.37
C LEU A 320 0.41 25.83 -1.69
N PRO A 321 -0.65 25.08 -2.07
CA PRO A 321 -0.63 23.64 -2.28
C PRO A 321 0.12 23.27 -3.56
N LEU A 322 0.91 22.20 -3.50
CA LEU A 322 1.49 21.58 -4.68
C LEU A 322 0.40 20.78 -5.37
N LEU A 323 0.12 21.07 -6.65
CA LEU A 323 -0.92 20.43 -7.45
C LEU A 323 -0.29 19.87 -8.73
N VAL A 324 -0.18 18.56 -8.82
CA VAL A 324 0.43 17.88 -9.98
C VAL A 324 -0.42 16.73 -10.47
N TYR A 325 -0.31 16.33 -11.73
CA TYR A 325 -1.00 15.15 -12.24
C TYR A 325 -0.16 14.42 -13.29
N ASP A 326 -0.29 13.09 -13.33
CA ASP A 326 0.21 12.25 -14.41
C ASP A 326 -0.96 11.66 -15.19
N LYS A 327 -0.84 11.56 -16.52
CA LYS A 327 -1.80 10.87 -17.39
C LYS A 327 -1.13 9.85 -18.32
N THR A 328 0.12 9.51 -18.03
CA THR A 328 0.94 8.70 -18.93
C THR A 328 0.99 7.24 -18.46
N ALA A 329 0.96 7.01 -17.14
CA ALA A 329 1.03 5.69 -16.55
C ALA A 329 -0.19 4.82 -16.86
N ILE A 330 0.10 3.59 -17.32
CA ILE A 330 -0.88 2.51 -17.41
C ILE A 330 -0.89 1.78 -16.07
N SER A 331 -2.04 1.72 -15.41
CA SER A 331 -2.20 1.03 -14.14
C SER A 331 -2.68 -0.40 -14.38
N CYS A 332 -2.12 -1.35 -13.62
CA CYS A 332 -2.44 -2.77 -13.72
C CYS A 332 -2.86 -3.37 -12.37
N ARG A 333 -3.93 -4.17 -12.39
CA ARG A 333 -4.44 -4.93 -11.25
C ARG A 333 -4.83 -6.32 -11.70
N TYR A 334 -4.32 -7.36 -11.05
CA TYR A 334 -4.77 -8.72 -11.32
C TYR A 334 -6.13 -8.95 -10.64
N GLU A 335 -7.20 -8.66 -11.38
CA GLU A 335 -8.56 -8.74 -10.86
C GLU A 335 -8.99 -10.22 -10.75
N SER A 336 -9.47 -10.65 -9.58
CA SER A 336 -9.94 -12.01 -9.39
C SER A 336 -11.24 -12.28 -10.16
N GLY A 337 -11.44 -13.53 -10.61
CA GLY A 337 -12.63 -13.95 -11.35
C GLY A 337 -12.41 -14.16 -12.86
N GLY A 338 -13.54 -14.21 -13.58
CA GLY A 338 -13.60 -14.47 -15.02
C GLY A 338 -13.25 -13.24 -15.88
N ARG A 339 -13.56 -13.33 -17.17
CA ARG A 339 -13.46 -12.20 -18.09
C ARG A 339 -14.66 -11.26 -17.84
N HIS A 340 -14.37 -9.98 -17.65
CA HIS A 340 -15.36 -8.90 -17.49
C HIS A 340 -15.30 -7.97 -18.70
N GLY A 341 -16.26 -7.05 -18.85
CA GLY A 341 -16.21 -6.02 -19.88
C GLY A 341 -15.21 -4.91 -19.53
N ILE A 342 -15.22 -3.81 -20.28
CA ILE A 342 -14.27 -2.71 -20.02
C ILE A 342 -14.54 -1.98 -18.68
N GLU A 343 -15.67 -2.26 -18.02
CA GLU A 343 -15.93 -1.81 -16.65
C GLU A 343 -15.02 -2.45 -15.61
N ARG A 344 -14.32 -3.56 -15.91
CA ARG A 344 -13.38 -4.16 -14.97
C ARG A 344 -12.25 -4.86 -15.73
N VAL A 345 -11.14 -4.16 -15.86
CA VAL A 345 -9.98 -4.58 -16.64
C VAL A 345 -8.76 -4.72 -15.75
N ASP A 346 -7.82 -5.56 -16.19
CA ASP A 346 -6.54 -5.75 -15.51
C ASP A 346 -5.53 -4.66 -15.88
N GLU A 347 -5.74 -3.97 -17.01
CA GLU A 347 -4.90 -2.90 -17.56
C GLU A 347 -5.81 -1.73 -17.91
N PHE A 348 -5.66 -0.59 -17.24
CA PHE A 348 -6.52 0.58 -17.40
C PHE A 348 -5.73 1.89 -17.48
N HIS A 349 -6.36 2.88 -18.10
CA HIS A 349 -5.81 4.21 -18.30
C HIS A 349 -6.44 5.18 -17.31
N ARG A 350 -5.58 5.94 -16.64
CA ARG A 350 -6.02 6.85 -15.59
C ARG A 350 -5.18 8.11 -15.57
N ILE A 351 -5.86 9.22 -15.30
CA ILE A 351 -5.21 10.46 -14.88
C ILE A 351 -5.15 10.45 -13.35
N GLU A 352 -3.98 10.67 -12.79
CA GLU A 352 -3.74 10.68 -11.34
C GLU A 352 -3.25 12.05 -10.87
N PRO A 353 -4.16 12.96 -10.52
CA PRO A 353 -3.86 14.17 -9.78
C PRO A 353 -3.47 13.84 -8.33
N VAL A 354 -2.37 14.43 -7.89
CA VAL A 354 -1.82 14.38 -6.53
C VAL A 354 -1.67 15.80 -6.02
N TYR A 355 -2.02 15.99 -4.76
CA TYR A 355 -1.91 17.28 -4.08
C TYR A 355 -1.27 17.14 -2.70
N ILE A 356 -0.40 18.10 -2.36
CA ILE A 356 0.30 18.19 -1.06
C ILE A 356 0.15 19.61 -0.54
N GLY A 357 -0.32 19.76 0.70
CA GLY A 357 -0.63 21.06 1.26
C GLY A 357 -0.90 20.99 2.76
N THR A 358 -1.25 22.12 3.34
CA THR A 358 -1.74 22.15 4.72
C THR A 358 -3.13 21.51 4.79
N LYS A 359 -3.54 21.01 5.96
CA LYS A 359 -4.87 20.44 6.16
C LYS A 359 -5.98 21.35 5.62
N LYS A 360 -5.93 22.65 5.95
CA LYS A 360 -6.93 23.63 5.50
C LYS A 360 -6.96 23.78 3.98
N GLN A 361 -5.79 23.86 3.34
CA GLN A 361 -5.71 23.96 1.88
C GLN A 361 -6.33 22.74 1.19
N LEU A 362 -6.09 21.54 1.70
CA LEU A 362 -6.59 20.33 1.06
C LEU A 362 -8.10 20.12 1.27
N LEU A 363 -8.65 20.55 2.41
CA LEU A 363 -10.11 20.52 2.63
C LEU A 363 -10.82 21.53 1.72
N ASP A 364 -10.25 22.72 1.49
CA ASP A 364 -10.77 23.70 0.52
C ASP A 364 -10.67 23.18 -0.93
N LEU A 365 -9.52 22.57 -1.28
CA LEU A 365 -9.33 21.96 -2.59
C LEU A 365 -10.32 20.81 -2.85
N ARG A 366 -10.65 20.01 -1.85
CA ARG A 366 -11.66 18.96 -1.97
C ARG A 366 -13.00 19.52 -2.43
N GLU A 367 -13.49 20.58 -1.79
CA GLU A 367 -14.78 21.17 -2.18
C GLU A 367 -14.74 21.70 -3.62
N LYS A 368 -13.64 22.36 -4.02
CA LYS A 368 -13.43 22.80 -5.40
C LYS A 368 -13.41 21.65 -6.41
N LEU A 369 -12.72 20.56 -6.10
CA LEU A 369 -12.70 19.36 -6.94
C LEU A 369 -14.10 18.74 -7.04
N LEU A 370 -14.85 18.63 -5.94
CA LEU A 370 -16.23 18.16 -5.94
C LEU A 370 -17.13 19.01 -6.84
N GLU A 371 -16.97 20.34 -6.82
CA GLU A 371 -17.68 21.25 -7.72
C GLU A 371 -17.34 21.02 -9.19
N ARG A 372 -16.05 20.88 -9.53
CA ARG A 372 -15.61 20.59 -10.91
C ARG A 372 -16.10 19.22 -11.40
N TYR A 373 -16.03 18.18 -10.56
CA TYR A 373 -16.60 16.86 -10.91
C TYR A 373 -18.11 16.93 -11.10
N LYS A 374 -18.84 17.62 -10.22
CA LYS A 374 -20.29 17.83 -10.38
C LYS A 374 -20.61 18.55 -11.68
N HIS A 375 -19.85 19.58 -12.04
CA HIS A 375 -20.00 20.28 -13.30
C HIS A 375 -19.86 19.33 -14.49
N VAL A 376 -18.78 18.55 -14.54
CA VAL A 376 -18.56 17.58 -15.63
C VAL A 376 -19.68 16.54 -15.70
N PHE A 377 -20.03 15.92 -14.57
CA PHE A 377 -20.99 14.81 -14.56
C PHE A 377 -22.44 15.25 -14.77
N ASN A 378 -22.82 16.46 -14.34
CA ASN A 378 -24.18 16.98 -14.51
C ASN A 378 -24.35 17.70 -15.85
N GLU A 379 -23.42 18.58 -16.22
CA GLU A 379 -23.62 19.50 -17.34
C GLU A 379 -23.02 18.98 -18.65
N ILE A 380 -21.90 18.25 -18.59
CA ILE A 380 -21.22 17.75 -19.79
C ILE A 380 -21.66 16.34 -20.12
N PHE A 381 -21.56 15.41 -19.16
CA PHE A 381 -21.91 14.00 -19.37
C PHE A 381 -23.40 13.71 -19.15
N ASP A 382 -24.10 14.57 -18.41
CA ASP A 382 -25.52 14.44 -18.09
C ASP A 382 -25.86 13.08 -17.43
N LEU A 383 -25.02 12.61 -16.51
CA LEU A 383 -25.18 11.30 -15.86
C LEU A 383 -26.25 11.31 -14.76
N GLU A 384 -26.81 10.13 -14.49
CA GLU A 384 -27.40 9.76 -13.20
C GLU A 384 -26.33 9.07 -12.34
N TRP A 385 -25.96 9.70 -11.21
CA TRP A 385 -24.84 9.29 -10.38
C TRP A 385 -25.01 9.74 -8.91
N ARG A 386 -24.18 9.22 -8.01
CA ARG A 386 -24.21 9.52 -6.58
C ARG A 386 -22.81 9.53 -5.96
N MET A 387 -22.70 10.08 -4.75
CA MET A 387 -21.47 10.10 -3.96
C MET A 387 -21.68 9.43 -2.61
N ALA A 388 -20.69 8.67 -2.16
CA ALA A 388 -20.70 8.07 -0.83
C ALA A 388 -19.32 8.17 -0.17
N TRP A 389 -19.31 8.34 1.15
CA TRP A 389 -18.11 8.07 1.93
C TRP A 389 -17.87 6.57 2.00
N VAL A 390 -16.65 6.15 1.70
CA VAL A 390 -16.26 4.74 1.69
C VAL A 390 -15.05 4.44 2.56
N THR A 391 -14.78 3.15 2.76
CA THR A 391 -13.51 2.72 3.34
C THR A 391 -12.35 3.27 2.51
N PRO A 392 -11.37 3.98 3.11
CA PRO A 392 -10.33 4.62 2.33
C PRO A 392 -9.42 3.64 1.58
N TRP A 393 -9.19 3.87 0.28
CA TRP A 393 -8.48 2.93 -0.60
C TRP A 393 -7.08 2.58 -0.09
N TYR A 394 -6.36 3.54 0.51
CA TYR A 394 -4.98 3.37 0.98
C TYR A 394 -4.88 2.57 2.28
N LEU A 395 -5.98 2.42 3.02
CA LEU A 395 -6.04 1.50 4.16
C LEU A 395 -6.25 0.08 3.64
N GLN A 396 -7.24 -0.09 2.76
CA GLN A 396 -7.52 -1.37 2.11
C GLN A 396 -6.29 -1.92 1.40
N GLN A 397 -5.64 -1.09 0.58
CA GLN A 397 -4.45 -1.48 -0.17
C GLN A 397 -3.20 -1.68 0.72
N ALA A 398 -3.22 -1.18 1.95
CA ALA A 398 -2.22 -1.49 2.96
C ALA A 398 -2.57 -2.69 3.84
N GLY A 399 -3.65 -3.42 3.54
CA GLY A 399 -4.13 -4.54 4.34
C GLY A 399 -4.70 -4.13 5.70
N LYS A 400 -4.92 -2.83 5.89
CA LYS A 400 -5.41 -2.25 7.14
C LYS A 400 -6.91 -2.06 7.06
N ILE A 401 -7.56 -2.35 8.18
CA ILE A 401 -8.98 -2.16 8.38
C ILE A 401 -9.12 -1.05 9.43
N GLY A 402 -9.83 0.01 9.08
CA GLY A 402 -10.01 1.14 9.98
C GLY A 402 -10.90 2.23 9.37
N MET A 403 -11.47 3.04 10.26
CA MET A 403 -12.13 4.29 9.91
C MET A 403 -11.12 5.42 10.12
N GLU A 404 -11.19 6.45 9.29
CA GLU A 404 -10.64 7.75 9.63
C GLU A 404 -11.80 8.75 9.76
N GLU A 405 -11.61 9.78 10.59
CA GLU A 405 -12.61 10.83 10.85
C GLU A 405 -12.95 11.56 9.53
N ASN A 406 -14.18 12.11 9.40
CA ASN A 406 -14.76 12.74 8.18
C ASN A 406 -13.86 13.74 7.38
N GLU A 407 -12.72 14.15 7.92
CA GLU A 407 -11.73 15.01 7.27
C GLU A 407 -10.71 14.22 6.43
N MET A 408 -10.42 12.97 6.80
CA MET A 408 -9.57 12.01 6.07
C MET A 408 -10.41 10.86 5.53
N GLY A 409 -10.08 10.36 4.36
CA GLY A 409 -10.76 9.23 3.74
C GLY A 409 -11.07 9.42 2.26
N THR A 410 -11.96 8.59 1.74
CA THR A 410 -12.28 8.51 0.30
C THR A 410 -13.77 8.73 0.06
N ILE A 411 -14.08 9.61 -0.89
CA ILE A 411 -15.41 9.76 -1.47
C ILE A 411 -15.41 9.00 -2.80
N ASP A 412 -16.29 8.03 -2.93
CA ASP A 412 -16.54 7.34 -4.20
C ASP A 412 -17.74 7.96 -4.91
N PHE A 413 -17.64 7.97 -6.23
CA PHE A 413 -18.64 8.43 -7.16
C PHE A 413 -19.15 7.21 -7.92
N GLU A 414 -20.45 7.01 -7.92
CA GLU A 414 -21.06 5.81 -8.49
C GLU A 414 -22.09 6.18 -9.54
N ALA A 415 -22.04 5.55 -10.70
CA ALA A 415 -22.98 5.76 -11.80
C ALA A 415 -24.00 4.62 -11.86
N TYR A 416 -25.25 4.97 -12.18
CA TYR A 416 -26.26 3.98 -12.51
C TYR A 416 -25.93 3.31 -13.85
N MET A 417 -26.07 1.99 -13.92
CA MET A 417 -25.78 1.19 -15.11
C MET A 417 -27.06 0.48 -15.58
N PRO A 418 -27.84 1.06 -16.52
CA PRO A 418 -29.18 0.56 -16.88
C PRO A 418 -29.24 -0.92 -17.28
N TYR A 419 -28.18 -1.44 -17.90
CA TYR A 419 -28.10 -2.85 -18.33
C TYR A 419 -27.96 -3.85 -17.17
N ARG A 420 -27.68 -3.39 -15.94
CA ARG A 420 -27.54 -4.24 -14.75
C ARG A 420 -28.85 -4.49 -14.00
N GLY A 421 -29.95 -3.85 -14.40
CA GLY A 421 -31.24 -3.94 -13.75
C GLY A 421 -31.67 -2.63 -13.11
N ASP A 422 -32.65 -2.69 -12.20
CA ASP A 422 -33.23 -1.50 -11.57
C ASP A 422 -32.29 -0.85 -10.53
N ARG A 423 -32.60 0.39 -10.14
CA ARG A 423 -31.76 1.24 -9.27
C ARG A 423 -31.59 0.72 -7.85
N GLU A 424 -32.56 -0.07 -7.36
CA GLU A 424 -32.65 -0.52 -5.97
C GLU A 424 -31.93 -1.86 -5.78
N ASN A 425 -32.06 -2.75 -6.77
CA ASN A 425 -31.53 -4.11 -6.70
C ASN A 425 -30.20 -4.30 -7.45
N SER A 426 -29.85 -3.41 -8.37
CA SER A 426 -28.59 -3.50 -9.12
C SER A 426 -27.44 -2.74 -8.46
N LYS A 427 -26.22 -3.23 -8.66
CA LYS A 427 -25.01 -2.54 -8.20
C LYS A 427 -24.64 -1.40 -9.15
N TRP A 428 -24.59 -0.20 -8.60
CA TRP A 428 -24.02 0.97 -9.24
C TRP A 428 -22.51 0.77 -9.43
N LEU A 429 -21.94 1.42 -10.44
CA LEU A 429 -20.53 1.29 -10.77
C LEU A 429 -19.77 2.47 -10.15
N GLU A 430 -18.86 2.22 -9.22
CA GLU A 430 -17.83 3.21 -8.85
C GLU A 430 -17.06 3.60 -10.11
N PHE A 431 -16.91 4.88 -10.40
CA PHE A 431 -16.25 5.34 -11.62
C PHE A 431 -15.30 6.51 -11.40
N GLN A 432 -15.26 7.07 -10.20
CA GLN A 432 -14.38 8.15 -9.79
C GLN A 432 -14.23 8.10 -8.26
N ASN A 433 -13.06 8.52 -7.76
CA ASN A 433 -12.84 8.71 -6.32
C ASN A 433 -12.14 10.05 -6.04
N LEU A 434 -12.22 10.51 -4.79
CA LEU A 434 -11.46 11.65 -4.28
C LEU A 434 -11.02 11.35 -2.86
N SER A 435 -9.72 11.44 -2.58
CA SER A 435 -9.16 11.04 -1.28
C SER A 435 -8.31 12.10 -0.60
N ILE A 436 -8.45 12.20 0.73
CA ILE A 436 -7.54 12.93 1.62
C ILE A 436 -6.85 11.90 2.51
N LEU A 437 -5.52 11.81 2.42
CA LEU A 437 -4.71 10.74 2.99
C LEU A 437 -4.04 11.15 4.31
N GLY A 438 -4.34 12.35 4.80
CA GLY A 438 -3.59 13.02 5.86
C GLY A 438 -2.09 13.02 5.58
N ASP A 439 -1.30 12.72 6.61
CA ASP A 439 0.16 12.76 6.54
C ASP A 439 0.80 11.41 6.14
N LYS A 440 0.01 10.39 5.77
CA LYS A 440 0.50 9.02 5.49
C LYS A 440 1.69 9.04 4.53
N TYR A 441 1.53 9.66 3.36
CA TYR A 441 2.55 9.65 2.31
C TYR A 441 3.65 10.68 2.57
N THR A 442 3.33 11.86 3.10
CA THR A 442 4.33 12.88 3.46
C THR A 442 5.28 12.34 4.54
N ARG A 443 4.76 11.63 5.55
CA ARG A 443 5.57 10.93 6.56
C ARG A 443 6.37 9.77 5.97
N ALA A 444 5.77 8.91 5.14
CA ALA A 444 6.45 7.75 4.55
C ALA A 444 7.68 8.13 3.68
N PHE A 445 7.59 9.28 2.99
CA PHE A 445 8.64 9.81 2.13
C PHE A 445 9.45 10.95 2.75
N ASN A 446 9.20 11.31 4.01
CA ASN A 446 9.88 12.41 4.72
C ASN A 446 9.80 13.74 3.92
N ILE A 447 8.61 14.06 3.42
CA ILE A 447 8.29 15.32 2.75
C ILE A 447 7.84 16.32 3.81
N LYS A 448 8.45 17.50 3.84
CA LYS A 448 8.24 18.51 4.88
C LYS A 448 7.94 19.89 4.30
N THR A 449 7.52 20.81 5.15
CA THR A 449 7.57 22.26 4.91
C THR A 449 8.19 22.95 6.12
N GLN A 450 8.34 24.28 6.09
CA GLN A 450 9.09 25.02 7.10
C GLN A 450 8.41 25.02 8.49
N LYS A 451 7.09 25.17 8.55
CA LYS A 451 6.38 25.45 9.82
C LYS A 451 5.22 24.51 10.15
N GLU A 452 4.54 23.98 9.15
CA GLU A 452 3.31 23.19 9.34
C GLU A 452 3.48 21.71 9.02
N GLU A 453 2.53 20.90 9.48
CA GLU A 453 2.40 19.51 9.06
C GLU A 453 1.76 19.45 7.67
N LEU A 454 2.36 18.66 6.78
CA LEU A 454 1.84 18.46 5.43
C LEU A 454 0.91 17.27 5.38
N TRP A 455 -0.28 17.50 4.82
CA TRP A 455 -1.18 16.47 4.37
C TRP A 455 -1.03 16.26 2.85
N SER A 456 -1.62 15.19 2.37
CA SER A 456 -1.67 14.86 0.95
C SER A 456 -2.99 14.22 0.56
N GLY A 457 -3.27 14.19 -0.74
CA GLY A 457 -4.36 13.42 -1.32
C GLY A 457 -4.19 13.20 -2.81
N CYS A 458 -5.12 12.45 -3.38
CA CYS A 458 -5.19 12.15 -4.80
C CYS A 458 -6.62 11.85 -5.25
N THR A 459 -6.86 11.86 -6.56
CA THR A 459 -8.18 11.61 -7.14
C THR A 459 -8.08 10.89 -8.49
N GLY A 460 -8.10 9.56 -8.48
CA GLY A 460 -7.84 8.79 -9.69
C GLY A 460 -8.99 8.84 -10.71
N ILE A 461 -8.76 9.39 -11.90
CA ILE A 461 -9.73 9.52 -13.00
C ILE A 461 -9.58 8.36 -13.98
N GLY A 462 -10.36 7.29 -13.78
CA GLY A 462 -10.31 6.09 -14.63
C GLY A 462 -11.08 6.27 -15.94
N LEU A 463 -10.39 6.29 -17.08
CA LEU A 463 -10.98 6.62 -18.37
C LEU A 463 -11.95 5.54 -18.87
N GLU A 464 -11.64 4.26 -18.67
CA GLU A 464 -12.54 3.15 -19.01
C GLU A 464 -13.84 3.22 -18.20
N ARG A 465 -13.74 3.58 -16.92
CA ARG A 465 -14.88 3.70 -16.00
C ARG A 465 -15.77 4.90 -16.36
N TRP A 466 -15.18 6.06 -16.66
CA TRP A 466 -15.92 7.21 -17.19
C TRP A 466 -16.62 6.88 -18.49
N THR A 467 -15.91 6.24 -19.40
CA THR A 467 -16.44 5.86 -20.71
C THR A 467 -17.60 4.90 -20.60
N ILE A 468 -17.46 3.82 -19.81
CA ILE A 468 -18.55 2.84 -19.69
C ILE A 468 -19.76 3.41 -18.95
N ALA A 469 -19.56 4.26 -17.93
CA ALA A 469 -20.66 4.95 -17.24
C ALA A 469 -21.44 5.85 -18.20
N PHE A 470 -20.72 6.63 -19.02
CA PHE A 470 -21.32 7.47 -20.05
C PHE A 470 -22.07 6.67 -21.10
N LEU A 471 -21.41 5.70 -21.74
CA LEU A 471 -22.03 4.91 -22.80
C LEU A 471 -23.21 4.10 -22.27
N ALA A 472 -23.13 3.51 -21.07
CA ALA A 472 -24.25 2.77 -20.48
C ALA A 472 -25.52 3.61 -20.29
N GLN A 473 -25.39 4.93 -20.16
CA GLN A 473 -26.54 5.83 -20.04
C GLN A 473 -26.90 6.53 -21.36
N LYS A 474 -25.94 6.77 -22.25
CA LYS A 474 -26.08 7.64 -23.43
C LYS A 474 -25.98 6.92 -24.78
N GLY A 475 -25.77 5.61 -24.80
CA GLY A 475 -25.69 4.84 -26.04
C GLY A 475 -24.41 5.07 -26.83
N LEU A 476 -24.29 4.33 -27.92
CA LEU A 476 -23.14 4.41 -28.84
C LEU A 476 -23.36 5.38 -30.01
N ASP A 477 -24.55 5.96 -30.15
CA ASP A 477 -24.88 6.88 -31.25
C ASP A 477 -24.49 8.33 -30.88
N PRO A 478 -23.46 8.93 -31.50
CA PRO A 478 -22.99 10.27 -31.16
C PRO A 478 -24.06 11.35 -31.30
N LYS A 479 -25.05 11.13 -32.17
CA LYS A 479 -26.15 12.10 -32.39
C LYS A 479 -27.09 12.21 -31.19
N LYS A 480 -27.08 11.23 -30.29
CA LYS A 480 -27.92 11.17 -29.08
C LYS A 480 -27.18 11.57 -27.81
N TRP A 481 -25.88 11.85 -27.89
CA TRP A 481 -25.09 12.30 -26.75
C TRP A 481 -25.47 13.71 -26.33
N PRO A 482 -25.22 14.13 -25.08
CA PRO A 482 -25.51 15.49 -24.62
C PRO A 482 -24.82 16.56 -25.47
N ASP A 483 -25.50 17.68 -25.70
CA ASP A 483 -25.00 18.77 -26.54
C ASP A 483 -23.61 19.25 -26.10
N ARG A 484 -23.42 19.43 -24.79
CA ARG A 484 -22.13 19.82 -24.19
C ARG A 484 -21.02 18.80 -24.43
N PHE A 485 -21.31 17.49 -24.39
CA PHE A 485 -20.31 16.48 -24.75
C PHE A 485 -19.96 16.51 -26.25
N ARG A 486 -20.95 16.78 -27.12
CA ARG A 486 -20.73 16.87 -28.57
C ARG A 486 -19.89 18.07 -28.99
N GLU A 487 -19.82 19.12 -28.17
CA GLU A 487 -18.82 20.19 -28.36
C GLU A 487 -17.39 19.64 -28.32
N TYR A 488 -17.19 18.56 -27.56
CA TYR A 488 -15.90 17.90 -27.47
C TYR A 488 -15.66 16.83 -28.54
N LEU A 489 -16.71 16.06 -28.86
CA LEU A 489 -16.67 14.97 -29.84
C LEU A 489 -18.03 14.87 -30.56
N SER A 490 -18.13 15.51 -31.72
CA SER A 490 -19.36 15.54 -32.53
C SER A 490 -19.51 14.33 -33.45
N GLU A 491 -18.39 13.77 -33.93
CA GLU A 491 -18.35 12.65 -34.86
C GLU A 491 -17.29 11.64 -34.43
N LEU A 492 -17.55 10.36 -34.72
CA LEU A 492 -16.59 9.29 -34.47
C LEU A 492 -15.74 9.00 -35.71
N PRO A 493 -14.48 8.57 -35.53
CA PRO A 493 -13.68 8.05 -36.64
C PRO A 493 -14.39 6.92 -37.39
N GLU A 494 -14.10 6.79 -38.69
CA GLU A 494 -14.69 5.75 -39.53
C GLU A 494 -14.41 4.33 -39.03
N GLU A 495 -15.40 3.45 -39.16
CA GLU A 495 -15.28 2.04 -38.79
C GLU A 495 -14.36 1.28 -39.74
N ILE A 496 -13.48 0.47 -39.17
CA ILE A 496 -12.65 -0.46 -39.93
C ILE A 496 -13.56 -1.58 -40.43
N LYS A 497 -13.79 -1.63 -41.74
CA LYS A 497 -14.60 -2.68 -42.37
C LYS A 497 -13.78 -3.95 -42.55
N PHE A 498 -14.31 -5.07 -42.05
CA PHE A 498 -13.77 -6.40 -42.29
C PHE A 498 -14.69 -7.16 -43.26
N LEU A 499 -14.10 -8.00 -44.13
CA LEU A 499 -14.81 -8.81 -45.12
C LEU A 499 -15.48 -10.04 -44.51
#